data_AF-A0A927NZC8-F1
#
_entry.id   AF-A0A927NZC8-F1
#
_cell.length_a   1.000
_cell.length_b   1.000
_cell.length_c   1.000
_cell.angle_alpha   90.00
_cell.angle_beta   90.00
_cell.angle_gamma   90.00
#
_symmetry.space_group_name_H-M   'P 1'
#
loop_
_entity.id
_entity.type
_entity.pdbx_description
1 polymer ?
#
loop_
_entity_poly.entity_id
_entity_poly.type
_entity_poly.pdbx_seq_one_letter_code
_entity_poly.pdbx_strand_id
1 'polypeptide(L)'
;MFPASHEELVDFSRRKVPFCHPAVMMKKSAVLRAGNYHNVFPHDDYDLFVRMLATGSVGCTVKEILFHVRVSEDFYKRRGGVKYVMTLLGYNLQLLKTGWMRPSDFIVRSCGNIIFGLAPVHLRSWLYRRLLRK
;
A
#
# COMPACT_ATOMS: atom_id res chain seq x y z
N MET A 1 8.97 2.78 -8.82
CA MET A 1 9.51 1.41 -8.89
C MET A 1 9.55 0.81 -7.49
N PHE A 2 9.30 -0.49 -7.32
CA PHE A 2 9.39 -1.17 -6.01
C PHE A 2 10.87 -1.42 -5.64
N PRO A 3 11.21 -1.48 -4.34
CA PRO A 3 12.57 -1.77 -3.89
C PRO A 3 13.02 -3.21 -4.20
N ALA A 4 14.33 -3.42 -4.35
CA ALA A 4 14.87 -4.71 -4.80
C ALA A 4 15.10 -5.67 -3.65
N SER A 5 15.71 -5.16 -2.58
CA SER A 5 16.13 -5.96 -1.44
C SER A 5 15.05 -6.04 -0.37
N HIS A 6 15.22 -7.01 0.54
CA HIS A 6 14.29 -7.20 1.64
C HIS A 6 14.30 -6.03 2.61
N GLU A 7 15.47 -5.49 2.95
CA GLU A 7 15.63 -4.38 3.90
C GLU A 7 14.94 -3.11 3.37
N GLU A 8 15.14 -2.81 2.09
CA GLU A 8 14.47 -1.69 1.44
C GLU A 8 12.95 -1.91 1.37
N LEU A 9 12.49 -3.15 1.13
CA LEU A 9 11.07 -3.49 1.12
C LEU A 9 10.43 -3.29 2.49
N VAL A 10 11.12 -3.68 3.57
CA VAL A 10 10.65 -3.47 4.94
C VAL A 10 10.53 -1.98 5.23
N ASP A 11 11.54 -1.17 4.91
CA ASP A 11 11.46 0.28 5.12
C ASP A 11 10.37 0.93 4.25
N PHE A 12 10.27 0.54 2.98
CA PHE A 12 9.23 1.00 2.06
C PHE A 12 7.83 0.62 2.54
N SER A 13 7.67 -0.56 3.13
CA SER A 13 6.41 -1.06 3.69
C SER A 13 5.87 -0.22 4.84
N ARG A 14 6.69 0.64 5.46
CA ARG A 14 6.23 1.56 6.50
C ARG A 14 5.36 2.68 5.96
N ARG A 15 5.51 3.02 4.68
CA ARG A 15 4.77 4.13 4.05
C ARG A 15 3.96 3.72 2.83
N LYS A 16 4.24 2.59 2.20
CA LYS A 16 3.64 2.17 0.92
C LYS A 16 3.44 0.66 0.89
N VAL A 17 2.54 0.19 0.03
CA VAL A 17 2.37 -1.25 -0.19
C VAL A 17 3.66 -1.80 -0.80
N PRO A 18 4.31 -2.82 -0.21
CA PRO A 18 5.65 -3.24 -0.62
C PRO A 18 5.70 -4.09 -1.90
N PHE A 19 4.57 -4.67 -2.32
CA PHE A 19 4.51 -5.51 -3.52
C PHE A 19 3.36 -5.12 -4.44
N CYS A 20 3.52 -5.41 -5.72
CA CYS A 20 2.44 -5.31 -6.69
C CYS A 20 1.55 -6.56 -6.56
N HIS A 21 0.39 -6.43 -5.90
CA HIS A 21 -0.50 -7.57 -5.62
C HIS A 21 -0.86 -8.43 -6.85
N PRO A 22 -1.15 -7.88 -8.05
CA PRO A 22 -1.42 -8.71 -9.24
C PRO A 22 -0.22 -9.48 -9.78
N ALA A 23 1.01 -9.15 -9.36
CA ALA A 23 2.25 -9.68 -9.92
C ALA A 23 3.19 -10.25 -8.84
N VAL A 24 2.65 -10.60 -7.67
CA VAL A 24 3.42 -11.17 -6.57
C VAL A 24 3.18 -12.67 -6.49
N MET A 25 4.26 -13.42 -6.25
CA MET A 25 4.17 -14.83 -5.87
C MET A 25 4.42 -14.96 -4.37
N MET A 26 3.58 -15.75 -3.69
CA MET A 26 3.65 -15.92 -2.24
C MET A 26 3.64 -17.41 -1.89
N LYS A 27 4.45 -17.80 -0.91
CA LYS A 27 4.36 -19.14 -0.33
C LYS A 27 3.06 -19.25 0.47
N LYS A 28 2.19 -20.22 0.14
CA LYS A 28 0.94 -20.49 0.87
C LYS A 28 1.15 -20.59 2.38
N SER A 29 2.20 -21.30 2.81
CA SER A 29 2.52 -21.45 4.23
C SER A 29 2.85 -20.13 4.92
N ALA A 30 3.48 -19.18 4.22
CA ALA A 30 3.77 -17.84 4.75
C ALA A 30 2.49 -17.00 4.88
N VAL A 31 1.60 -17.06 3.88
CA VAL A 31 0.29 -16.38 3.91
C VAL A 31 -0.55 -16.86 5.10
N LEU A 32 -0.60 -18.19 5.31
CA LEU A 32 -1.35 -18.78 6.42
C LEU A 32 -0.74 -18.45 7.78
N ARG A 33 0.60 -18.48 7.91
CA ARG A 33 1.29 -18.04 9.15
C ARG A 33 0.99 -16.58 9.49
N ALA A 34 0.84 -15.73 8.49
CA ALA A 34 0.47 -14.33 8.70
C ALA A 34 -0.99 -14.13 9.14
N GLY A 35 -1.85 -15.16 9.04
CA GLY A 35 -3.27 -15.09 9.38
C GLY A 35 -4.21 -14.89 8.18
N ASN A 36 -3.74 -15.09 6.94
CA ASN A 36 -4.52 -14.92 5.71
C ASN A 36 -5.06 -13.48 5.52
N TYR A 37 -5.94 -13.24 4.54
CA TYR A 37 -6.56 -11.93 4.32
C TYR A 37 -7.55 -11.58 5.44
N HIS A 38 -7.42 -10.35 5.95
CA HIS A 38 -8.42 -9.73 6.80
C HIS A 38 -9.34 -8.83 5.98
N ASN A 39 -10.52 -8.51 6.50
CA ASN A 39 -11.43 -7.55 5.89
C ASN A 39 -11.06 -6.12 6.32
N VAL A 40 -10.07 -5.54 5.66
CA VAL A 40 -9.52 -4.19 5.91
C VAL A 40 -9.69 -3.34 4.65
N PHE A 41 -10.87 -3.36 4.04
CA PHE A 41 -11.09 -2.69 2.75
C PHE A 41 -10.68 -1.20 2.80
N PRO A 42 -9.91 -0.67 1.83
CA PRO A 42 -9.34 -1.31 0.64
C PRO A 42 -7.85 -1.71 0.78
N HIS A 43 -7.38 -2.06 1.98
CA HIS A 43 -5.98 -2.31 2.35
C HIS A 43 -5.67 -3.80 2.59
N ASP A 44 -6.53 -4.71 2.16
CA ASP A 44 -6.41 -6.13 2.46
C ASP A 44 -5.05 -6.70 2.02
N ASP A 45 -4.54 -6.23 0.88
CA ASP A 45 -3.23 -6.57 0.34
C ASP A 45 -2.08 -6.00 1.18
N TYR A 46 -2.15 -4.71 1.51
CA TYR A 46 -1.15 -4.04 2.33
C TYR A 46 -1.05 -4.68 3.72
N ASP A 47 -2.20 -4.96 4.33
CA ASP A 47 -2.30 -5.62 5.62
C ASP A 47 -1.68 -7.01 5.62
N LEU A 48 -1.99 -7.80 4.60
CA LEU A 48 -1.38 -9.10 4.45
C LEU A 48 0.15 -8.99 4.32
N PHE A 49 0.66 -8.12 3.45
CA PHE A 49 2.10 -8.02 3.23
C PHE A 49 2.85 -7.53 4.47
N VAL A 50 2.31 -6.54 5.19
CA VAL A 50 2.89 -6.07 6.45
C VAL A 50 2.96 -7.20 7.47
N ARG A 51 1.87 -7.96 7.66
CA ARG A 51 1.86 -9.11 8.59
C ARG A 51 2.81 -10.22 8.16
N MET A 52 2.91 -10.49 6.86
CA MET A 52 3.89 -11.45 6.34
C MET A 52 5.32 -11.02 6.67
N LEU A 53 5.68 -9.76 6.45
CA LEU A 53 7.00 -9.22 6.80
C LEU A 53 7.21 -9.24 8.33
N ALA A 54 6.20 -8.87 9.12
CA ALA A 54 6.25 -8.86 10.59
C ALA A 54 6.41 -10.27 11.20
N THR A 55 5.94 -11.30 10.51
CA THR A 55 6.12 -12.72 10.90
C THR A 55 7.43 -13.32 10.37
N GLY A 56 8.36 -12.48 9.89
CA GLY A 56 9.69 -12.89 9.45
C GLY A 56 9.74 -13.43 8.02
N SER A 57 8.72 -13.17 7.20
CA SER A 57 8.80 -13.53 5.77
C SER A 57 9.79 -12.61 5.06
N VAL A 58 10.70 -13.21 4.29
CA VAL A 58 11.65 -12.49 3.44
C VAL A 58 11.10 -12.43 2.01
N GLY A 59 11.31 -11.31 1.34
CA GLY A 59 10.85 -11.08 -0.03
C GLY A 59 11.74 -10.09 -0.77
N CYS A 60 11.65 -10.12 -2.10
CA CYS A 60 12.35 -9.24 -3.02
C CYS A 60 11.42 -8.86 -4.18
N THR A 61 11.79 -7.81 -4.93
CA THR A 61 11.09 -7.47 -6.18
C THR A 61 12.04 -7.62 -7.36
N VAL A 62 11.60 -8.36 -8.39
CA VAL A 62 12.29 -8.42 -9.68
C VAL A 62 12.19 -7.06 -10.36
N LYS A 63 13.28 -6.59 -10.99
CA LYS A 63 13.34 -5.26 -11.62
C LYS A 63 12.74 -5.19 -13.02
N GLU A 64 12.13 -6.28 -13.47
CA GLU A 64 11.45 -6.36 -14.76
C GLU A 64 9.98 -5.92 -14.64
N ILE A 65 9.46 -5.31 -15.70
CA ILE A 65 8.05 -4.93 -15.77
C ILE A 65 7.27 -6.17 -16.20
N LEU A 66 6.65 -6.85 -15.23
CA LEU A 66 5.89 -8.09 -15.45
C LEU A 66 4.37 -7.88 -15.50
N PHE A 67 3.89 -6.65 -15.32
CA PHE A 67 2.46 -6.36 -15.21
C PHE A 67 2.07 -5.05 -15.87
N HIS A 68 1.05 -5.11 -16.74
CA HIS A 68 0.45 -3.95 -17.38
C HIS A 68 -1.06 -3.98 -17.16
N VAL A 69 -1.62 -2.87 -16.68
CA VAL A 69 -3.03 -2.77 -16.29
C VAL A 69 -3.73 -1.60 -16.97
N ARG A 70 -4.98 -1.83 -17.38
CA ARG A 70 -5.86 -0.78 -17.88
C ARG A 70 -6.46 -0.01 -16.71
N VAL A 71 -6.33 1.32 -16.74
CA VAL A 71 -6.89 2.22 -15.74
C VAL A 71 -8.04 3.01 -16.37
N SER A 72 -9.24 2.88 -15.82
CA SER A 72 -10.42 3.68 -16.20
C SER A 72 -10.62 4.86 -15.23
N GLU A 73 -11.54 5.78 -15.53
CA GLU A 73 -11.86 6.87 -14.58
C GLU A 73 -12.40 6.37 -13.24
N ASP A 74 -13.15 5.26 -13.25
CA ASP A 74 -13.70 4.66 -12.03
C ASP A 74 -12.62 4.12 -11.08
N PHE A 75 -11.41 3.90 -11.60
CA PHE A 75 -10.24 3.63 -10.76
C PHE A 75 -9.93 4.80 -9.82
N TYR A 76 -10.07 6.04 -10.29
CA TYR A 76 -9.79 7.25 -9.52
C TYR A 76 -10.96 7.64 -8.63
N LYS A 77 -12.21 7.48 -9.11
CA LYS A 77 -13.43 7.81 -8.35
C LYS A 77 -13.50 7.03 -7.02
N ARG A 78 -13.14 5.75 -7.04
CA ARG A 78 -13.19 4.86 -5.85
C ARG A 78 -12.06 5.11 -4.83
N ARG A 79 -11.08 5.96 -5.12
CA ARG A 79 -9.93 6.27 -4.24
C ARG A 79 -10.00 7.68 -3.66
N GLY A 80 -11.18 8.07 -3.20
CA GLY A 80 -11.41 9.38 -2.64
C GLY A 80 -12.67 9.51 -1.80
N GLY A 81 -12.82 10.67 -1.20
CA GLY A 81 -13.91 10.99 -0.28
C GLY A 81 -13.52 10.77 1.18
N VAL A 82 -14.32 11.35 2.08
CA VAL A 82 -14.05 11.37 3.52
C VAL A 82 -13.99 9.96 4.09
N LYS A 83 -14.95 9.08 3.74
CA LYS A 83 -14.97 7.68 4.20
C LYS A 83 -13.67 6.94 3.84
N TYR A 84 -13.18 7.13 2.61
CA TYR A 84 -11.92 6.52 2.16
C TYR A 84 -10.71 7.02 2.97
N VAL A 85 -10.64 8.33 3.22
CA VAL A 85 -9.57 8.92 4.04
C VAL A 85 -9.63 8.43 5.48
N MET A 86 -10.81 8.37 6.10
CA MET A 86 -10.96 7.87 7.47
C MET A 86 -10.49 6.42 7.59
N THR A 87 -10.80 5.57 6.62
CA THR A 87 -10.31 4.18 6.61
C THR A 87 -8.79 4.11 6.47
N LEU A 88 -8.19 4.94 5.61
CA LEU A 88 -6.73 5.06 5.48
C LEU A 88 -6.05 5.48 6.79
N LEU A 89 -6.60 6.50 7.46
CA LEU A 89 -6.05 7.01 8.71
C LEU A 89 -6.22 6.01 9.86
N GLY A 90 -7.35 5.33 9.92
CA GLY A 90 -7.59 4.24 10.88
C GLY A 90 -6.57 3.12 10.73
N TYR A 91 -6.29 2.72 9.49
CA TYR A 91 -5.28 1.71 9.22
C TYR A 91 -3.84 2.18 9.52
N ASN A 92 -3.49 3.42 9.17
CA ASN A 92 -2.19 4.00 9.54
C ASN A 92 -2.01 4.04 11.07
N LEU A 93 -3.07 4.33 11.82
CA LEU A 93 -3.04 4.34 13.27
C LEU A 93 -2.85 2.92 13.83
N GLN A 94 -3.46 1.91 13.22
CA GLN A 94 -3.21 0.51 13.57
C GLN A 94 -1.74 0.14 13.37
N LEU A 95 -1.14 0.51 12.23
CA LEU A 95 0.28 0.26 11.95
C LEU A 95 1.22 0.99 12.92
N LEU A 96 0.84 2.17 13.39
CA LEU A 96 1.57 2.91 14.42
C LEU A 96 1.46 2.20 15.77
N LYS A 97 0.27 1.72 16.14
CA LYS A 97 0.02 1.00 17.40
C LYS A 97 0.76 -0.34 17.47
N THR A 98 0.91 -1.05 16.34
CA THR A 98 1.69 -2.30 16.28
C THR A 98 3.19 -2.06 16.23
N GLY A 99 3.64 -0.79 16.16
CA GLY A 99 5.06 -0.44 16.04
C GLY A 99 5.66 -0.68 14.65
N TRP A 100 4.86 -1.06 13.65
CA TRP A 100 5.35 -1.28 12.28
C TRP A 100 5.73 0.04 11.60
N MET A 101 4.88 1.05 11.77
CA MET A 101 5.05 2.39 11.21
C MET A 101 5.64 3.33 12.26
N ARG A 102 6.64 4.14 11.88
CA ARG A 102 7.21 5.14 12.79
C ARG A 102 6.26 6.35 12.89
N PRO A 103 6.31 7.14 13.98
CA PRO A 103 5.52 8.37 14.09
C PRO A 103 5.74 9.36 12.93
N SER A 104 6.97 9.49 12.45
CA SER A 104 7.28 10.34 11.29
C SER A 104 6.66 9.80 9.99
N ASP A 105 6.71 8.48 9.78
CA ASP A 105 6.08 7.81 8.63
C ASP A 105 4.56 7.99 8.65
N PHE A 106 3.96 7.91 9.83
CA PHE A 106 2.54 8.14 10.05
C PHE A 106 2.13 9.55 9.63
N ILE A 107 2.86 10.58 10.05
CA ILE A 107 2.57 11.97 9.68
C ILE A 107 2.67 12.14 8.16
N VAL A 108 3.80 11.74 7.56
CA VAL A 108 4.04 11.90 6.13
C VAL A 108 2.98 11.19 5.29
N ARG A 109 2.68 9.93 5.61
CA ARG A 109 1.69 9.13 4.88
C ARG A 109 0.28 9.68 5.07
N SER A 110 -0.10 10.04 6.30
CA SER A 110 -1.44 10.53 6.62
C SER A 110 -1.72 11.88 5.96
N CYS A 111 -0.77 12.81 5.97
CA CYS A 111 -0.89 14.07 5.22
C CYS A 111 -1.09 13.81 3.73
N GLY A 112 -0.29 12.91 3.13
CA GLY A 112 -0.49 12.50 1.74
C GLY A 112 -1.88 11.90 1.49
N ASN A 113 -2.33 11.00 2.36
CA ASN A 113 -3.66 10.37 2.23
C ASN A 113 -4.80 11.39 2.29
N ILE A 114 -4.72 12.39 3.16
CA ILE A 114 -5.72 13.46 3.27
C ILE A 114 -5.74 14.31 1.99
N ILE A 115 -4.57 14.80 1.55
CA ILE A 115 -4.47 15.65 0.36
C ILE A 115 -5.01 14.91 -0.87
N PHE A 116 -4.56 13.68 -1.12
CA PHE A 116 -4.98 12.91 -2.30
C PHE A 116 -6.43 12.42 -2.22
N GLY A 117 -6.88 12.02 -1.03
CA GLY A 117 -8.21 11.46 -0.83
C GLY A 117 -9.32 12.51 -0.89
N LEU A 118 -9.05 13.74 -0.46
CA LEU A 118 -10.01 14.85 -0.50
C LEU A 118 -9.93 15.68 -1.80
N ALA A 119 -8.84 15.58 -2.57
CA ALA A 119 -8.74 16.26 -3.87
C ALA A 119 -9.89 15.89 -4.82
N PRO A 120 -10.42 16.82 -5.63
CA PRO A 120 -11.40 16.51 -6.66
C PRO A 120 -10.90 15.46 -7.66
N VAL A 121 -11.81 14.68 -8.26
CA VAL A 121 -11.47 13.54 -9.13
C VAL A 121 -10.57 13.95 -10.30
N HIS A 122 -10.81 15.12 -10.91
CA HIS A 122 -10.00 15.62 -12.02
C HIS A 122 -8.56 15.92 -11.59
N LEU A 123 -8.38 16.57 -10.44
CA LEU A 123 -7.06 16.84 -9.87
C LEU A 123 -6.34 15.55 -9.48
N ARG A 124 -7.04 14.59 -8.87
CA ARG A 124 -6.48 13.29 -8.52
C ARG A 124 -6.00 12.52 -9.74
N SER A 125 -6.81 12.50 -10.81
CA SER A 125 -6.47 11.84 -12.07
C SER A 125 -5.25 12.49 -12.73
N TRP A 126 -5.16 13.82 -12.71
CA TRP A 126 -4.01 14.56 -13.22
C TRP A 126 -2.74 14.29 -12.41
N LEU A 127 -2.82 14.35 -11.06
CA LEU A 127 -1.70 14.06 -10.17
C LEU A 127 -1.18 12.63 -10.38
N TYR A 128 -2.08 11.64 -10.51
CA TYR A 128 -1.70 10.25 -10.76
C TYR A 128 -0.96 10.09 -12.09
N ARG A 129 -1.46 10.71 -13.17
CA ARG A 129 -0.81 10.62 -14.49
C ARG A 129 0.55 11.31 -14.52
N ARG A 130 0.74 12.40 -13.78
CA ARG A 130 1.98 13.20 -13.81
C ARG A 130 3.06 12.71 -12.84
N LEU A 131 2.66 12.20 -11.67
CA LEU A 131 3.59 11.78 -10.60
C LEU A 131 3.95 10.29 -10.63
N LEU A 132 3.06 9.43 -11.15
CA LEU A 132 3.22 7.97 -11.09
C LEU A 132 3.46 7.29 -12.45
N ARG A 133 3.40 8.04 -13.57
CA ARG A 133 3.87 7.59 -14.90
C ARG A 133 5.18 8.31 -15.29
N LYS A 134 6.25 8.01 -14.56
CA LYS A 134 7.62 8.16 -15.05
C LYS A 134 8.28 6.80 -14.98
#